data_AF-A0A4E0R185-F1
#
_entry.id   AF-A0A4E0R185-F1
#
_cell.length_a   1.000
_cell.length_b   1.000
_cell.length_c   1.000
_cell.angle_alpha   90.00
_cell.angle_beta   90.00
_cell.angle_gamma   90.00
#
_symmetry.space_group_name_H-M   'P 1'
#
loop_
_entity.id
_entity.type
_entity.pdbx_description
1 polymer ?
#
loop_
_entity_poly.entity_id
_entity_poly.type
_entity_poly.pdbx_seq_one_letter_code
_entity_poly.pdbx_strand_id
1 'polypeptide(L)'
;MNTTKKKSSIPIITGYHRMTWRELAEADDLASALTVDVMLGFVTHKMTEMKLRITERIKTKFRETIVAFQKHKCYETAFDQLTADSNIVRRSWRSDLRFKEHVFRYLLLFDDRSGVEIRPCMRYASENHVGAAIFASKDWYVYQL
;
A
#
# COMPACT_ATOMS: atom_id res chain seq x y z
N MET A 1 -32.47 16.23 -10.10
CA MET A 1 -31.99 14.83 -10.07
C MET A 1 -30.79 14.76 -9.14
N ASN A 2 -31.02 14.46 -7.86
CA ASN A 2 -29.93 14.34 -6.87
C ASN A 2 -29.38 12.92 -6.95
N THR A 3 -28.30 12.74 -7.72
CA THR A 3 -27.50 11.52 -7.65
C THR A 3 -26.74 11.55 -6.33
N THR A 4 -27.31 10.94 -5.29
CA THR A 4 -26.57 10.61 -4.08
C THR A 4 -25.37 9.74 -4.48
N LYS A 5 -24.18 10.35 -4.59
CA LYS A 5 -22.93 9.62 -4.78
C LYS A 5 -22.82 8.62 -3.64
N LYS A 6 -23.05 7.33 -3.95
CA LYS A 6 -22.80 6.22 -3.04
C LYS A 6 -21.37 6.42 -2.54
N LYS A 7 -21.17 6.72 -1.24
CA LYS A 7 -19.82 6.75 -0.65
C LYS A 7 -19.17 5.44 -1.06
N SER A 8 -18.02 5.49 -1.76
CA SER A 8 -17.33 4.26 -2.13
C SER A 8 -17.15 3.46 -0.86
N SER A 9 -17.44 2.18 -0.82
CA SER A 9 -17.12 1.35 0.34
C SER A 9 -15.65 0.94 0.25
N ILE A 10 -15.06 0.52 1.37
CA ILE A 10 -13.79 -0.22 1.30
C ILE A 10 -14.04 -1.46 0.41
N PRO A 11 -13.18 -1.77 -0.57
CA PRO A 11 -13.34 -2.98 -1.37
C PRO A 11 -13.27 -4.22 -0.47
N ILE A 12 -13.99 -5.28 -0.85
CA ILE A 12 -13.87 -6.57 -0.18
C ILE A 12 -12.51 -7.15 -0.58
N ILE A 13 -11.53 -7.02 0.30
CA ILE A 13 -10.20 -7.59 0.12
C ILE A 13 -10.17 -8.92 0.87
N THR A 14 -10.12 -10.03 0.13
CA THR A 14 -10.03 -11.36 0.73
C THR A 14 -8.63 -11.58 1.32
N GLY A 15 -8.46 -12.52 2.25
CA GLY A 15 -7.11 -12.97 2.68
C GLY A 15 -6.43 -13.91 1.68
N TYR A 16 -7.08 -14.19 0.54
CA TYR A 16 -6.76 -15.34 -0.29
C TYR A 16 -6.00 -14.94 -1.55
N HIS A 17 -4.67 -15.02 -1.50
CA HIS A 17 -3.83 -14.55 -2.61
C HIS A 17 -3.39 -15.66 -3.59
N ARG A 18 -3.43 -16.97 -3.25
CA ARG A 18 -2.85 -18.09 -4.07
C ARG A 18 -1.50 -17.77 -4.74
N MET A 19 -0.67 -16.92 -4.13
CA MET A 19 0.70 -16.68 -4.58
C MET A 19 1.62 -17.70 -3.93
N THR A 20 2.62 -18.17 -4.67
CA THR A 20 3.78 -18.84 -4.07
C THR A 20 4.51 -17.90 -3.12
N TRP A 21 5.36 -18.44 -2.24
CA TRP A 21 6.14 -17.61 -1.31
C TRP A 21 7.04 -16.60 -2.04
N ARG A 22 7.58 -16.94 -3.23
CA ARG A 22 8.40 -16.04 -4.06
C ARG A 22 7.56 -14.90 -4.63
N GLU A 23 6.44 -15.24 -5.25
CA GLU A 23 5.50 -14.25 -5.80
C GLU A 23 5.03 -13.29 -4.70
N LEU A 24 4.72 -13.80 -3.50
CA LEU A 24 4.31 -12.96 -2.37
C LEU A 24 5.44 -12.02 -1.94
N ALA A 25 6.68 -12.51 -1.81
CA ALA A 25 7.83 -11.68 -1.44
C ALA A 25 8.09 -10.56 -2.46
N GLU A 26 8.05 -10.86 -3.75
CA GLU A 26 8.20 -9.86 -4.82
C GLU A 26 7.03 -8.86 -4.85
N ALA A 27 5.81 -9.33 -4.65
CA ALA A 27 4.62 -8.49 -4.58
C ALA A 27 4.65 -7.53 -3.40
N ASP A 28 5.09 -8.00 -2.22
CA ASP A 28 5.20 -7.21 -0.99
C ASP A 28 6.29 -6.15 -1.09
N ASP A 29 7.47 -6.53 -1.60
CA ASP A 29 8.57 -5.61 -1.88
C ASP A 29 8.15 -4.49 -2.83
N LEU A 30 7.48 -4.85 -3.93
CA LEU A 30 7.00 -3.88 -4.91
C LEU A 30 5.88 -3.00 -4.34
N ALA A 31 4.88 -3.57 -3.66
CA ALA A 31 3.76 -2.82 -3.11
C ALA A 31 4.22 -1.82 -2.04
N SER A 32 5.11 -2.22 -1.13
CA SER A 32 5.70 -1.32 -0.12
C SER A 32 6.52 -0.20 -0.77
N ALA A 33 7.31 -0.51 -1.81
CA ALA A 33 8.10 0.49 -2.55
C ALA A 33 7.25 1.53 -3.29
N LEU A 34 6.11 1.13 -3.85
CA LEU A 34 5.17 2.04 -4.52
C LEU A 34 4.37 2.91 -3.53
N THR A 35 4.21 2.45 -2.28
CA THR A 35 3.29 3.06 -1.31
C THR A 35 3.99 3.57 -0.05
N VAL A 36 4.23 2.68 0.90
CA VAL A 36 4.75 2.98 2.25
C VAL A 36 6.10 3.66 2.19
N ASP A 37 7.05 3.16 1.39
CA ASP A 37 8.39 3.72 1.33
C ASP A 37 8.37 5.19 0.88
N VAL A 38 7.52 5.50 -0.10
CA VAL A 38 7.34 6.86 -0.61
C VAL A 38 6.75 7.74 0.48
N MET A 39 5.70 7.29 1.16
CA MET A 39 5.01 8.07 2.18
C MET A 39 5.88 8.31 3.42
N LEU A 40 6.62 7.30 3.88
CA LEU A 40 7.50 7.39 5.05
C LEU A 40 8.85 8.04 4.74
N GLY A 41 9.27 8.06 3.47
CA GLY A 41 10.52 8.69 3.04
C GLY A 41 11.78 7.84 3.23
N PHE A 42 11.65 6.58 3.61
CA PHE A 42 12.73 5.61 3.73
C PHE A 42 12.28 4.25 3.20
N VAL A 43 13.22 3.35 2.90
CA VAL A 43 12.91 1.99 2.44
C VAL A 43 12.60 1.11 3.63
N THR A 44 11.36 0.60 3.74
CA THR A 44 11.01 -0.41 4.76
C THR A 44 11.67 -1.75 4.45
N HIS A 45 11.57 -2.70 5.38
CA HIS A 45 12.02 -4.07 5.19
C HIS A 45 11.61 -4.64 3.82
N LYS A 46 12.53 -5.41 3.20
CA LYS A 46 12.34 -6.09 1.92
C LYS A 46 12.76 -7.55 2.07
N MET A 47 12.01 -8.45 1.43
CA MET A 47 12.19 -9.89 1.50
C MET A 47 13.17 -10.41 0.44
N THR A 48 13.31 -9.70 -0.68
CA THR A 48 14.15 -10.08 -1.81
C THR A 48 15.34 -9.13 -1.96
N GLU A 49 16.29 -9.49 -2.82
CA GLU A 49 17.39 -8.59 -3.22
C GLU A 49 16.92 -7.50 -4.21
N MET A 50 15.66 -7.05 -4.14
CA MET A 50 15.09 -6.08 -5.07
C MET A 50 15.87 -4.77 -5.04
N LYS A 51 16.54 -4.45 -6.16
CA LYS A 51 17.27 -3.19 -6.36
C LYS A 51 16.47 -2.22 -7.22
N LEU A 52 15.23 -1.94 -6.81
CA LEU A 52 14.37 -1.00 -7.52
C LEU A 52 14.85 0.44 -7.28
N ARG A 53 15.30 1.12 -8.34
CA ARG A 53 15.69 2.53 -8.27
C ARG A 53 14.59 3.40 -8.82
N ILE A 54 13.78 3.96 -7.92
CA ILE A 54 12.72 4.91 -8.26
C ILE A 54 13.29 6.33 -8.16
N THR A 55 13.24 7.08 -9.25
CA THR A 55 13.71 8.48 -9.26
C THR A 55 12.82 9.36 -8.39
N GLU A 56 13.36 10.47 -7.88
CA GLU A 56 12.60 11.39 -7.01
C GLU A 56 11.35 11.96 -7.70
N ARG A 57 11.43 12.20 -9.02
CA ARG A 57 10.29 12.60 -9.83
C ARG A 57 9.15 11.57 -9.77
N ILE A 58 9.48 10.28 -9.82
CA ILE A 58 8.47 9.22 -9.78
C ILE A 58 7.96 9.02 -8.35
N LYS A 59 8.83 9.09 -7.33
CA LYS A 59 8.39 9.10 -5.92
C LYS A 59 7.40 10.23 -5.63
N THR A 60 7.66 11.42 -6.18
CA THR A 60 6.74 12.57 -6.07
C THR A 60 5.37 12.24 -6.65
N LYS A 61 5.32 11.65 -7.85
CA LYS A 61 4.05 11.19 -8.46
C LYS A 61 3.33 10.15 -7.60
N PHE A 62 4.05 9.18 -7.04
CA PHE A 62 3.43 8.19 -6.16
C PHE A 62 2.87 8.83 -4.88
N ARG A 63 3.58 9.79 -4.29
CA ARG A 63 3.09 10.57 -3.15
C ARG A 63 1.82 11.34 -3.49
N GLU A 64 1.80 12.02 -4.65
CA GLU A 64 0.62 12.74 -5.14
C GLU A 64 -0.57 11.80 -5.35
N THR A 65 -0.35 10.62 -5.93
CA THR A 65 -1.36 9.58 -6.09
C THR A 65 -1.95 9.14 -4.75
N ILE A 66 -1.12 8.89 -3.73
CA ILE A 66 -1.58 8.47 -2.40
C ILE A 66 -2.33 9.60 -1.69
N VAL A 67 -1.87 10.85 -1.80
CA VAL A 67 -2.57 12.02 -1.25
C VAL A 67 -3.94 12.22 -1.94
N ALA A 68 -4.02 12.03 -3.25
CA ALA A 68 -5.29 12.05 -3.97
C ALA A 68 -6.21 10.89 -3.54
N PHE A 69 -5.64 9.69 -3.37
CA PHE A 69 -6.34 8.52 -2.86
C PHE A 69 -6.91 8.78 -1.46
N GLN A 70 -6.15 9.38 -0.54
CA GLN A 70 -6.62 9.74 0.80
C GLN A 70 -7.86 10.63 0.78
N LYS A 71 -8.06 11.46 -0.26
CA LYS A 71 -9.24 12.32 -0.42
C LYS A 71 -10.41 11.61 -1.08
N HIS A 72 -10.14 10.84 -2.14
CA HIS A 72 -11.19 10.33 -3.04
C HIS A 72 -11.53 8.85 -2.82
N LYS A 73 -10.68 8.11 -2.11
CA LYS A 73 -10.83 6.67 -1.79
C LYS A 73 -11.12 5.81 -3.01
N CYS A 74 -10.48 6.13 -4.15
CA CYS A 74 -10.62 5.40 -5.40
C CYS A 74 -9.44 4.44 -5.59
N TYR A 75 -9.62 3.20 -5.14
CA TYR A 75 -8.60 2.15 -5.17
C TYR A 75 -8.12 1.82 -6.60
N GLU A 76 -9.06 1.73 -7.54
CA GLU A 76 -8.77 1.43 -8.95
C GLU A 76 -7.87 2.49 -9.57
N THR A 77 -8.25 3.77 -9.44
CA THR A 77 -7.45 4.89 -9.96
C THR A 77 -6.06 4.94 -9.33
N ALA A 78 -5.97 4.72 -8.01
CA ALA A 78 -4.67 4.70 -7.33
C ALA A 78 -3.78 3.56 -7.85
N PHE A 79 -4.33 2.34 -7.98
CA PHE A 79 -3.58 1.21 -8.54
C PHE A 79 -3.13 1.47 -9.97
N ASP A 80 -4.00 1.97 -10.83
CA ASP A 80 -3.67 2.26 -12.22
C ASP A 80 -2.53 3.27 -12.35
N GLN A 81 -2.52 4.30 -11.49
CA GLN A 81 -1.49 5.33 -11.47
C GLN A 81 -0.17 4.84 -10.86
N LEU A 82 -0.22 4.10 -9.75
CA LEU A 82 0.97 3.54 -9.08
C LEU A 82 1.70 2.51 -9.96
N THR A 83 0.96 1.79 -10.81
CA THR A 83 1.50 0.72 -11.66
C THR A 83 1.68 1.12 -13.12
N ALA A 84 1.59 2.42 -13.44
CA ALA A 84 1.60 2.93 -14.83
C ALA A 84 2.93 2.75 -15.55
N ASP A 85 4.04 2.85 -14.82
CA ASP A 85 5.38 2.77 -15.41
C ASP A 85 5.82 1.31 -15.55
N SER A 86 5.90 0.83 -16.80
CA SER A 86 6.32 -0.54 -17.11
C SER A 86 7.77 -0.86 -16.78
N ASN A 87 8.61 0.16 -16.58
CA ASN A 87 9.99 -0.03 -16.12
C ASN A 87 10.08 -0.32 -14.63
N ILE A 88 9.02 0.00 -13.87
CA ILE A 88 8.91 -0.23 -12.43
C ILE A 88 8.04 -1.45 -12.17
N VAL A 89 6.85 -1.49 -12.77
CA VAL A 89 5.89 -2.58 -12.60
C VAL A 89 5.75 -3.32 -13.91
N ARG A 90 6.25 -4.56 -13.95
CA ARG A 90 6.12 -5.42 -15.13
C ARG A 90 4.65 -5.59 -15.51
N ARG A 91 4.38 -5.67 -16.82
CA ARG A 91 3.02 -5.88 -17.34
C ARG A 91 2.32 -7.10 -16.73
N SER A 92 3.07 -8.18 -16.48
CA SER A 92 2.56 -9.39 -15.82
C SER A 92 1.98 -9.09 -14.44
N TRP A 93 2.69 -8.30 -13.63
CA TRP A 93 2.24 -7.86 -12.31
C TRP A 93 1.03 -6.94 -12.41
N ARG A 94 1.05 -5.95 -13.32
CA ARG A 94 -0.09 -5.04 -13.52
C ARG A 94 -1.37 -5.79 -13.89
N SER A 95 -1.28 -6.87 -14.69
CA SER A 95 -2.43 -7.69 -15.07
C SER A 95 -2.85 -8.73 -14.03
N ASP A 96 -2.04 -8.96 -13.00
CA ASP A 96 -2.32 -9.97 -11.98
C ASP A 96 -3.28 -9.42 -10.92
N LEU A 97 -4.48 -9.99 -10.84
CA LEU A 97 -5.49 -9.62 -9.84
C LEU A 97 -5.02 -9.84 -8.40
N ARG A 98 -4.18 -10.86 -8.17
CA ARG A 98 -3.62 -11.16 -6.85
C ARG A 98 -2.74 -10.00 -6.37
N PHE A 99 -1.93 -9.45 -7.28
CA PHE A 99 -1.07 -8.29 -7.00
C PHE A 99 -1.88 -7.02 -6.82
N LYS A 100 -2.91 -6.81 -7.64
CA LYS A 100 -3.86 -5.70 -7.46
C LYS A 100 -4.49 -5.70 -6.07
N GLU A 101 -5.01 -6.84 -5.63
CA GLU A 101 -5.53 -6.98 -4.26
C GLU A 101 -4.44 -6.72 -3.21
N HIS A 102 -3.19 -7.15 -3.47
CA HIS A 102 -2.07 -6.91 -2.57
C HIS A 102 -1.74 -5.42 -2.43
N VAL A 103 -1.72 -4.66 -3.53
CA VAL A 103 -1.60 -3.19 -3.49
C VAL A 103 -2.79 -2.56 -2.77
N PHE A 104 -4.01 -3.08 -2.94
CA PHE A 104 -5.17 -2.59 -2.19
C PHE A 104 -5.02 -2.76 -0.67
N ARG A 105 -4.37 -3.84 -0.20
CA ARG A 105 -4.05 -4.02 1.24
C ARG A 105 -3.13 -2.91 1.74
N TYR A 106 -2.13 -2.52 0.96
CA TYR A 106 -1.27 -1.39 1.29
C TYR A 106 -2.01 -0.05 1.27
N LEU A 107 -2.92 0.15 0.32
CA LEU A 107 -3.77 1.35 0.28
C LEU A 107 -4.69 1.49 1.50
N LEU A 108 -5.09 0.39 2.15
CA LEU A 108 -5.85 0.46 3.41
C LEU A 108 -5.11 1.23 4.51
N LEU A 109 -3.77 1.17 4.54
CA LEU A 109 -2.95 1.90 5.51
C LEU A 109 -3.10 3.42 5.39
N PHE A 110 -3.60 3.89 4.25
CA PHE A 110 -3.86 5.30 3.94
C PHE A 110 -5.35 5.61 3.80
N ASP A 111 -6.22 4.64 4.11
CA ASP A 111 -7.66 4.84 4.17
C ASP A 111 -8.09 4.97 5.63
N ASP A 112 -8.56 6.16 6.03
CA ASP A 112 -9.00 6.49 7.39
C ASP A 112 -10.17 5.62 7.87
N ARG A 113 -10.91 5.00 6.95
CA ARG A 113 -11.99 4.07 7.27
C ARG A 113 -11.48 2.72 7.78
N SER A 114 -10.22 2.38 7.49
CA SER A 114 -9.60 1.13 7.96
C SER A 114 -9.53 1.07 9.50
N GLY A 115 -9.37 2.23 10.15
CA GLY A 115 -9.13 2.31 11.60
C GLY A 115 -7.71 1.98 12.03
N VAL A 116 -6.79 1.92 11.07
CA VAL A 116 -5.35 1.83 11.31
C VAL A 116 -4.61 2.87 10.49
N GLU A 117 -3.37 3.13 10.87
CA GLU A 117 -2.43 3.95 10.11
C GLU A 117 -1.01 3.44 10.32
N ILE A 118 -0.13 3.67 9.33
CA ILE A 118 1.29 3.34 9.42
C ILE A 118 2.12 4.60 9.70
N ARG A 119 3.08 4.51 10.62
CA ARG A 119 3.98 5.63 10.98
C ARG A 119 5.42 5.14 11.17
N PRO A 120 6.42 6.03 11.07
CA PRO A 120 7.79 5.70 11.43
C PRO A 120 7.90 5.21 12.88
N CYS A 121 8.77 4.23 13.11
CA CYS A 121 9.09 3.67 14.41
C CYS A 121 10.61 3.59 14.56
N MET A 122 11.14 4.21 15.61
CA MET A 122 12.58 4.28 15.88
C MET A 122 12.97 3.47 17.13
N ARG A 123 12.08 2.59 17.59
CA ARG A 123 12.23 1.91 18.90
C ARG A 123 13.31 0.83 18.90
N TYR A 124 13.51 0.12 17.80
CA TYR A 124 14.30 -1.11 17.78
C TYR A 124 15.70 -0.89 17.21
N ALA A 125 16.72 -1.11 18.04
CA ALA A 125 18.12 -0.98 17.64
C ALA A 125 18.53 -2.03 16.58
N SER A 126 17.90 -3.20 16.57
CA SER A 126 18.11 -4.25 15.55
C SER A 126 17.73 -3.81 14.14
N GLU A 127 16.91 -2.76 14.01
CA GLU A 127 16.50 -2.16 12.73
C GLU A 127 17.26 -0.86 12.45
N ASN A 128 18.38 -0.62 13.13
CA ASN A 128 19.13 0.65 13.09
C ASN A 128 18.26 1.88 13.43
N HIS A 129 17.21 1.69 14.25
CA HIS A 129 16.21 2.73 14.57
C HIS A 129 15.46 3.28 13.34
N VAL A 130 15.35 2.49 12.27
CA VAL A 130 14.59 2.83 11.06
C VAL A 130 13.59 1.72 10.77
N GLY A 131 12.36 1.90 11.24
CA GLY A 131 11.26 0.96 11.03
C GLY A 131 9.94 1.68 10.89
N ALA A 132 8.87 0.90 10.75
CA ALA A 132 7.49 1.40 10.73
C ALA A 132 6.63 0.57 11.69
N ALA A 133 5.59 1.18 12.24
CA ALA A 133 4.62 0.50 13.08
C ALA A 133 3.20 0.90 12.70
N ILE A 134 2.26 -0.02 12.98
CA ILE A 134 0.83 0.20 12.80
C ILE A 134 0.24 0.73 14.11
N PHE A 135 -0.55 1.78 13.99
CA PHE A 135 -1.28 2.39 15.10
C PHE A 135 -2.78 2.31 14.83
N ALA A 136 -3.57 2.15 15.89
CA ALA A 136 -5.01 2.30 15.79
C ALA A 136 -5.36 3.79 15.59
N SER A 137 -6.23 4.08 14.62
CA SER A 137 -6.76 5.42 14.37
C SER A 137 -8.23 5.58 14.80
N LYS A 138 -8.79 4.53 15.42
CA LYS A 138 -10.12 4.50 16.07
C LYS A 138 -10.10 3.54 17.25
N ASP A 139 -11.11 3.63 18.11
CA ASP A 139 -11.30 2.67 19.20
C ASP A 139 -11.71 1.29 18.66
N TRP A 140 -11.10 0.24 19.23
CA TRP A 140 -11.40 -1.16 18.91
C TRP A 140 -11.96 -1.84 20.15
N TYR A 141 -13.13 -2.46 20.01
CA TYR A 141 -13.78 -3.20 21.09
C TYR A 141 -13.39 -4.67 21.02
N VAL A 142 -13.11 -5.26 22.18
CA VAL A 142 -12.94 -6.71 22.30
C VAL A 142 -14.33 -7.34 22.36
N TYR A 143 -14.69 -8.13 21.34
CA TYR A 143 -15.86 -8.98 21.44
C TYR A 143 -15.53 -10.16 22.36
N GLN A 144 -16.23 -10.25 23.49
CA GLN A 144 -16.24 -11.48 24.29
C GLN A 144 -17.11 -12.50 23.54
N LEU A 145 -16.50 -13.61 23.13
CA LEU A 145 -17.17 -14.79 22.57
C LEU A 145 -17.75 -15.67 23.68
#